data_AF-A0A6B3KNL8-F1
#
_entry.id   AF-A0A6B3KNL8-F1
#
_cell.length_a   1.000
_cell.length_b   1.000
_cell.length_c   1.000
_cell.angle_alpha   90.00
_cell.angle_beta   90.00
_cell.angle_gamma   90.00
#
_symmetry.space_group_name_H-M   'P 1'
#
loop_
_entity.id
_entity.type
_entity.pdbx_description
1 polymer ?
#
loop_
_entity_poly.entity_id
_entity_poly.type
_entity_poly.pdbx_seq_one_letter_code
_entity_poly.pdbx_strand_id
1 'polypeptide(L)'
;MTQASAIIHCKATLLEPAMPAGASWLFLVLPMAASYRLPTRSMVSVTGTVAGHPLQATLQPDGRGGHWLTIERALQQAAGVCAGQTVA
;
A
#
# COMPACT_ATOMS: atom_id res chain seq x y z
N MET A 1 -4.54 -1.89 -25.58
CA MET A 1 -4.23 -0.53 -25.10
C MET A 1 -3.24 -0.68 -23.96
N THR A 2 -1.98 -0.33 -24.19
CA THR A 2 -0.88 -0.50 -23.22
C THR A 2 -1.01 0.59 -22.18
N GLN A 3 -1.48 0.23 -20.98
CA GLN A 3 -1.60 1.18 -19.88
C GLN A 3 -0.21 1.71 -19.55
N ALA A 4 -0.03 3.03 -19.67
CA ALA A 4 1.19 3.68 -19.25
C ALA A 4 1.51 3.27 -17.81
N SER A 5 2.72 2.76 -17.58
CA SER A 5 3.29 2.54 -16.26
C SER A 5 3.46 3.90 -15.58
N ALA A 6 2.35 4.44 -15.07
CA ALA A 6 2.33 5.71 -14.37
C ALA A 6 3.00 5.49 -13.01
N ILE A 7 4.20 6.06 -12.84
CA ILE A 7 4.82 6.12 -11.52
C ILE A 7 3.94 6.99 -10.63
N ILE A 8 3.45 6.43 -9.53
CA ILE A 8 2.60 7.11 -8.56
C ILE A 8 3.43 7.31 -7.29
N HIS A 9 3.76 8.58 -7.01
CA HIS A 9 4.33 8.96 -5.72
C HIS A 9 3.21 9.41 -4.82
N CYS A 10 3.09 8.77 -3.65
CA CYS A 10 2.12 9.17 -2.65
C CYS A 10 2.68 8.88 -1.26
N LYS A 11 2.24 9.69 -0.29
CA LYS A 11 2.50 9.42 1.12
C LYS A 11 1.31 8.70 1.70
N ALA A 12 1.57 7.64 2.46
CA ALA A 12 0.54 6.88 3.15
C ALA A 12 0.99 6.55 4.58
N THR A 13 0.03 6.48 5.50
CA THR A 13 0.30 6.09 6.88
C THR A 13 0.09 4.59 7.02
N LEU A 14 1.05 3.92 7.67
CA LEU A 14 0.94 2.52 8.03
C LEU A 14 -0.02 2.37 9.19
N LEU A 15 -0.99 1.48 9.05
CA LEU A 15 -2.02 1.19 10.02
C LEU A 15 -1.88 -0.27 10.47
N GLU A 16 -2.14 -0.49 11.74
CA GLU A 16 -2.24 -1.82 12.32
C GLU A 16 -3.70 -2.28 12.30
N PRO A 17 -3.99 -3.54 11.92
CA PRO A 17 -5.36 -4.04 11.91
C PRO A 17 -5.89 -4.13 13.33
N ALA A 18 -7.11 -3.65 13.54
CA ALA A 18 -7.76 -3.71 14.84
C ALA A 18 -8.02 -5.18 15.28
N MET A 19 -8.17 -6.11 14.34
CA MET A 19 -8.41 -7.53 14.61
C MET A 19 -7.70 -8.42 13.56
N PRO A 20 -7.01 -9.49 13.97
CA PRO A 20 -6.69 -9.87 15.35
C PRO A 20 -5.70 -8.88 16.00
N ALA A 21 -5.85 -8.65 17.30
CA ALA A 21 -4.95 -7.80 18.06
C ALA A 21 -3.52 -8.37 18.03
N GLY A 22 -2.52 -7.53 17.74
CA GLY A 22 -1.12 -7.96 17.62
C GLY A 22 -0.78 -8.63 16.29
N ALA A 23 -1.51 -8.32 15.21
CA ALA A 23 -1.12 -8.77 13.88
C ALA A 23 0.32 -8.33 13.57
N SER A 24 1.11 -9.28 13.06
CA SER A 24 2.49 -9.01 12.63
C SER A 24 2.59 -8.23 11.31
N TRP A 25 1.46 -7.97 10.66
CA TRP A 25 1.37 -7.26 9.40
C TRP A 25 0.73 -5.89 9.61
N LEU A 26 1.18 -4.93 8.81
CA LEU A 26 0.58 -3.60 8.72
C LEU A 26 -0.15 -3.52 7.40
N PHE A 27 -1.06 -2.56 7.27
CA PHE A 27 -1.63 -2.21 5.99
C PHE A 27 -1.55 -0.71 5.81
N LEU A 28 -1.63 -0.26 4.57
CA LEU A 28 -1.80 1.15 4.27
C LEU A 28 -2.99 1.31 3.35
N VAL A 29 -3.67 2.44 3.52
CA VAL A 29 -4.72 2.87 2.60
C VAL A 29 -4.11 3.86 1.64
N LEU A 30 -4.25 3.58 0.35
CA LEU A 30 -3.77 4.44 -0.71
C LEU A 30 -4.61 5.72 -0.74
N PRO A 31 -4.00 6.92 -0.78
CA PRO A 31 -4.74 8.17 -0.90
C PRO A 31 -5.63 8.16 -2.15
N MET A 32 -6.80 8.83 -2.09
CA MET A 32 -7.73 8.89 -3.22
C MET A 32 -7.06 9.40 -4.51
N ALA A 33 -6.15 10.39 -4.41
CA ALA A 33 -5.41 10.90 -5.55
C ALA A 33 -4.54 9.82 -6.24
N ALA A 34 -3.92 8.93 -5.47
CA ALA A 34 -3.15 7.81 -6.01
C ALA A 34 -4.07 6.74 -6.60
N SER A 35 -5.16 6.42 -5.89
CA SER A 35 -6.17 5.46 -6.35
C SER A 35 -6.84 5.88 -7.66
N TYR A 36 -7.03 7.19 -7.88
CA TYR A 36 -7.64 7.70 -9.10
C TYR A 36 -6.77 7.45 -10.34
N ARG A 37 -5.44 7.44 -10.15
CA ARG A 37 -4.45 7.18 -11.21
C ARG A 37 -4.32 5.70 -11.56
N LEU A 38 -4.88 4.81 -10.75
CA LEU A 38 -4.85 3.37 -11.03
C LEU A 38 -5.70 3.03 -12.26
N PRO A 39 -5.30 1.95 -12.97
CA PRO A 39 -5.93 1.55 -14.21
C PRO A 39 -7.39 1.14 -14.05
N THR A 40 -7.70 0.53 -12.92
CA THR A 40 -9.01 -0.01 -12.59
C THR A 40 -9.32 0.27 -11.12
N ARG A 41 -10.57 0.03 -10.72
CA ARG A 41 -11.01 0.01 -9.31
C ARG A 41 -11.15 -1.42 -8.77
N SER A 42 -10.55 -2.38 -9.46
CA SER A 42 -10.51 -3.78 -9.06
C SER A 42 -9.20 -4.08 -8.35
N MET A 43 -8.95 -5.35 -8.06
CA MET A 43 -7.66 -5.80 -7.57
C MET A 43 -6.56 -5.50 -8.59
N VAL A 44 -5.49 -4.80 -8.17
CA VAL A 44 -4.36 -4.41 -9.03
C VAL A 44 -3.06 -4.79 -8.37
N SER A 45 -2.27 -5.64 -9.02
CA SER A 45 -0.90 -5.92 -8.56
C SER A 45 0.04 -4.80 -8.97
N VAL A 46 0.79 -4.27 -8.01
CA VAL A 46 1.76 -3.21 -8.21
C VAL A 46 3.13 -3.65 -7.70
N THR A 47 4.15 -3.17 -8.39
CA THR A 47 5.53 -3.21 -7.90
C THR A 47 5.96 -1.77 -7.66
N GLY A 48 6.54 -1.50 -6.50
CA GLY A 48 6.95 -0.16 -6.13
C GLY A 48 8.07 -0.18 -5.10
N THR A 49 8.23 0.94 -4.42
CA THR A 49 9.14 1.08 -3.28
C THR A 49 8.42 1.70 -2.11
N VAL A 50 8.63 1.20 -0.90
CA VAL A 50 8.13 1.80 0.35
C VAL A 50 9.33 2.09 1.24
N ALA A 51 9.49 3.34 1.67
CA ALA A 51 10.64 3.74 2.50
C ALA A 51 11.99 3.26 1.91
N GLY A 52 12.16 3.40 0.60
CA GLY A 52 13.37 3.00 -0.14
C GLY A 52 13.53 1.50 -0.40
N HIS A 53 12.59 0.65 0.04
CA HIS A 53 12.67 -0.80 -0.14
C HIS A 53 11.71 -1.28 -1.23
N PRO A 54 12.15 -2.14 -2.15
CA PRO A 54 11.26 -2.69 -3.17
C PRO A 54 10.16 -3.53 -2.52
N LEU A 55 8.94 -3.33 -2.98
CA LEU A 55 7.81 -4.17 -2.62
C LEU A 55 7.02 -4.58 -3.86
N GLN A 56 6.45 -5.76 -3.79
CA GLN A 56 5.43 -6.22 -4.72
C GLN A 56 4.21 -6.57 -3.89
N ALA A 57 3.11 -5.86 -4.14
CA ALA A 57 1.89 -6.03 -3.37
C ALA A 57 0.68 -5.89 -4.28
N THR A 58 -0.41 -6.53 -3.87
CA THR A 58 -1.69 -6.43 -4.57
C THR A 58 -2.58 -5.43 -3.84
N LEU A 59 -2.91 -4.34 -4.52
CA LEU A 59 -3.88 -3.35 -4.09
C LEU A 59 -5.27 -3.97 -4.15
N GLN A 60 -5.93 -4.05 -3.00
CA GLN A 60 -7.32 -4.49 -2.87
C GLN A 60 -8.23 -3.26 -2.81
N PRO A 61 -9.39 -3.28 -3.49
CA PRO A 61 -10.36 -2.19 -3.36
C PRO A 61 -10.93 -2.17 -1.94
N ASP A 62 -11.03 -0.97 -1.35
CA ASP A 62 -11.63 -0.79 -0.01
C ASP A 62 -13.17 -0.72 -0.05
N GLY A 63 -13.75 -0.70 -1.26
CA GLY A 63 -15.20 -0.55 -1.48
C GLY A 63 -15.70 0.89 -1.45
N ARG A 64 -14.87 1.87 -1.09
CA ARG A 64 -15.21 3.32 -1.10
C ARG A 64 -14.51 4.09 -2.22
N GLY A 65 -13.88 3.38 -3.16
CA GLY A 65 -13.16 3.95 -4.30
C GLY A 65 -11.66 4.17 -4.03
N GLY A 66 -11.18 3.83 -2.85
CA GLY A 66 -9.77 3.71 -2.52
C GLY A 66 -9.26 2.28 -2.70
N HIS A 67 -7.97 2.12 -2.40
CA HIS A 67 -7.31 0.83 -2.36
C HIS A 67 -6.50 0.73 -1.09
N TRP A 68 -6.23 -0.49 -0.67
CA TRP A 68 -5.33 -0.77 0.44
C TRP A 68 -4.43 -1.95 0.08
N LEU A 69 -3.29 -2.02 0.74
CA LEU A 69 -2.38 -3.16 0.60
C LEU A 69 -1.78 -3.51 1.95
N THR A 70 -1.38 -4.76 2.07
CA THR A 70 -0.72 -5.29 3.26
C THR A 70 0.79 -5.21 3.11
N ILE A 71 1.45 -4.75 4.17
CA ILE A 71 2.90 -4.74 4.34
C ILE A 71 3.26 -5.90 5.27
N GLU A 72 3.93 -6.90 4.72
CA GLU A 72 4.39 -8.05 5.49
C GLU A 72 5.48 -7.66 6.50
N ARG A 73 5.58 -8.43 7.60
CA ARG A 73 6.55 -8.19 8.67
C ARG A 73 7.99 -8.09 8.14
N ALA A 74 8.36 -8.92 7.17
CA ALA A 74 9.71 -8.93 6.59
C ALA A 74 10.08 -7.57 5.97
N LEU A 75 9.16 -6.98 5.21
CA LEU A 75 9.33 -5.67 4.60
C LEU A 75 9.35 -4.56 5.67
N GLN A 76 8.52 -4.67 6.72
CA GLN A 76 8.55 -3.72 7.83
C GLN A 76 9.91 -3.68 8.52
N GLN A 77 10.48 -4.86 8.78
CA GLN A 77 11.79 -5.00 9.43
C GLN A 77 12.92 -4.50 8.53
N ALA A 78 12.88 -4.82 7.24
CA ALA A 78 13.87 -4.34 6.27
C ALA A 78 13.82 -2.81 6.14
N ALA A 79 12.61 -2.24 6.03
CA ALA A 79 12.41 -0.82 5.85
C ALA A 79 12.48 -0.01 7.16
N GLY A 80 12.52 -0.67 8.32
CA GLY A 80 12.50 -0.01 9.63
C GLY A 80 11.24 0.82 9.86
N VAL A 81 10.08 0.32 9.42
CA VAL A 81 8.80 1.03 9.50
C VAL A 81 7.86 0.40 10.52
N CYS A 82 7.07 1.23 11.20
CA CYS A 82 6.16 0.81 12.26
C CYS A 82 4.72 1.33 12.01
N ALA A 83 3.75 0.80 12.75
CA ALA A 83 2.40 1.34 12.76
C ALA A 83 2.39 2.82 13.16
N GLY A 84 1.52 3.60 12.52
CA GLY A 84 1.43 5.05 12.68
C GLY A 84 2.48 5.85 11.89
N GLN A 85 3.48 5.20 11.28
CA GLN A 85 4.50 5.88 10.49
C GLN A 85 3.98 6.23 9.09
N THR A 86 4.23 7.46 8.65
CA THR A 86 3.99 7.88 7.27
C THR A 86 5.20 7.55 6.40
N VAL A 87 4.95 6.81 5.32
CA VAL A 87 5.94 6.38 4.32
C VAL A 87 5.63 7.00 2.96
N ALA A 88 6.65 7.13 2.11
CA ALA A 88 6.57 7.66 0.75
C ALA A 88 7.15 6.66 -0.26
#